data_AF-A0A3M5T6I6-F1
#
_entry.id   AF-A0A3M5T6I6-F1
#
_cell.length_a   1.000
_cell.length_b   1.000
_cell.length_c   1.000
_cell.angle_alpha   90.00
_cell.angle_beta   90.00
_cell.angle_gamma   90.00
#
_symmetry.space_group_name_H-M   'P 1'
#
loop_
_entity.id
_entity.type
_entity.pdbx_description
1 polymer ?
#
loop_
_entity_poly.entity_id
_entity_poly.type
_entity_poly.pdbx_seq_one_letter_code
_entity_poly.pdbx_strand_id
1 'polypeptide(L)'
;MHPLFMNIKKAILDIIEDQLTNNEEAPDAEIWNFLVDELDLTIEQADAAIAMRPRFRCEIFIAGQSPLYQTNTVTFDPLEKKLVAAEPLSFDQILEIYTMLLESPRIL
;
A
#
# COMPACT_ATOMS: atom_id res chain seq x y z
N MET A 1 -3.64 6.00 -8.64
CA MET A 1 -4.28 5.90 -7.33
C MET A 1 -5.73 5.52 -7.56
N HIS A 2 -6.29 4.63 -6.74
CA HIS A 2 -7.72 4.28 -6.87
C HIS A 2 -8.61 5.47 -6.42
N PRO A 3 -9.66 5.87 -7.17
CA PRO A 3 -10.40 7.11 -6.94
C PRO A 3 -10.97 7.29 -5.54
N LEU A 4 -11.38 6.19 -4.90
CA LEU A 4 -11.93 6.19 -3.54
C LEU A 4 -10.93 6.64 -2.46
N PHE A 5 -9.62 6.61 -2.75
CA PHE A 5 -8.58 6.97 -1.79
C PHE A 5 -7.98 8.35 -2.05
N MET A 6 -8.31 9.02 -3.17
CA MET A 6 -7.69 10.30 -3.59
C MET A 6 -7.80 11.42 -2.55
N ASN A 7 -8.88 11.44 -1.77
CA ASN A 7 -9.14 12.47 -0.76
C ASN A 7 -8.86 12.00 0.67
N ILE A 8 -8.32 10.79 0.85
CA ILE A 8 -7.98 10.26 2.16
C ILE A 8 -6.61 10.82 2.57
N LYS A 9 -6.49 11.25 3.83
CA LYS A 9 -5.24 11.76 4.38
C LYS A 9 -4.19 10.66 4.38
N LYS A 10 -2.93 11.01 4.08
CA LYS A 10 -1.80 10.06 4.06
C LYS A 10 -1.72 9.22 5.34
N ALA A 11 -1.84 9.83 6.52
CA ALA A 11 -1.80 9.10 7.79
C ALA A 11 -2.88 8.00 7.92
N ILE A 12 -4.03 8.18 7.29
CA ILE A 12 -5.07 7.14 7.24
C ILE A 12 -4.71 6.06 6.21
N LEU A 13 -4.16 6.44 5.05
CA LEU A 13 -3.64 5.47 4.08
C LEU A 13 -2.54 4.58 4.66
N ASP A 14 -1.64 5.16 5.46
CA ASP A 14 -0.56 4.42 6.14
C ASP A 14 -1.18 3.36 7.08
N ILE A 15 -2.23 3.71 7.84
CA ILE A 15 -2.93 2.76 8.72
C ILE A 15 -3.65 1.67 7.91
N ILE A 16 -4.30 2.03 6.79
CA ILE A 16 -4.94 1.05 5.90
C ILE A 16 -3.89 0.06 5.38
N GLU A 17 -2.75 0.57 4.90
CA GLU A 17 -1.65 -0.24 4.39
C GLU A 17 -1.15 -1.21 5.47
N ASP A 18 -0.97 -0.75 6.70
CA ASP A 18 -0.58 -1.60 7.84
C ASP A 18 -1.61 -2.72 8.10
N GLN A 19 -2.92 -2.41 8.07
CA GLN A 19 -3.95 -3.43 8.25
C GLN A 19 -4.00 -4.45 7.10
N LEU A 20 -3.80 -3.99 5.86
CA LEU A 20 -3.83 -4.87 4.69
C LEU A 20 -2.58 -5.77 4.59
N THR A 21 -1.43 -5.27 5.05
CA THR A 21 -0.17 -6.03 5.14
C THR A 21 -0.09 -6.90 6.39
N ASN A 22 -0.99 -6.71 7.36
CA ASN A 22 -1.04 -7.53 8.56
C ASN A 22 -1.29 -9.01 8.19
N ASN A 23 -0.26 -9.82 8.43
CA ASN A 23 -0.24 -11.26 8.24
C ASN A 23 -0.79 -12.03 9.44
N GLU A 24 -1.18 -11.36 10.52
CA GLU A 24 -1.93 -11.99 11.61
C GLU A 24 -3.32 -12.45 11.12
N GLU A 25 -3.90 -13.44 11.81
CA GLU A 25 -5.11 -14.20 11.43
C GLU A 25 -6.41 -13.37 11.29
N ALA A 26 -6.35 -12.04 11.39
CA ALA A 26 -7.52 -11.17 11.30
C ALA A 26 -8.32 -11.45 10.00
N PRO A 27 -9.58 -11.90 10.12
CA PRO A 27 -10.44 -12.14 8.97
C PRO A 27 -10.76 -10.82 8.26
N ASP A 28 -11.11 -10.89 6.98
CA ASP A 28 -11.47 -9.70 6.19
C ASP A 28 -12.58 -8.87 6.85
N ALA A 29 -13.53 -9.52 7.51
CA ALA A 29 -14.62 -8.86 8.23
C ALA A 29 -14.13 -8.02 9.43
N GLU A 30 -13.09 -8.46 10.14
CA GLU A 30 -12.54 -7.72 11.28
C GLU A 30 -11.82 -6.46 10.80
N ILE A 31 -11.00 -6.58 9.76
CA ILE A 31 -10.34 -5.42 9.14
C ILE A 31 -11.38 -4.48 8.57
N TRP A 32 -12.40 -4.99 7.89
CA TRP A 32 -13.47 -4.18 7.34
C TRP A 32 -14.18 -3.36 8.42
N ASN A 33 -14.52 -3.99 9.57
CA ASN A 33 -15.13 -3.28 10.70
C ASN A 33 -14.19 -2.20 11.23
N PHE A 34 -12.90 -2.48 11.39
CA PHE A 34 -11.92 -1.48 11.81
C PHE A 34 -11.86 -0.29 10.84
N LEU A 35 -11.86 -0.54 9.53
CA LEU A 35 -11.84 0.50 8.52
C LEU A 35 -13.06 1.43 8.60
N VAL A 36 -14.25 0.89 8.87
CA VAL A 36 -15.49 1.67 8.98
C VAL A 36 -15.60 2.35 10.35
N ASP A 37 -15.47 1.57 11.42
CA ASP A 37 -15.79 2.00 12.78
C ASP A 37 -14.69 2.89 13.39
N GLU A 38 -13.41 2.60 13.11
CA GLU A 38 -12.27 3.29 13.72
C GLU A 38 -11.64 4.34 12.80
N LEU A 39 -11.65 4.12 11.48
CA LEU A 39 -11.08 5.06 10.50
C LEU A 39 -12.12 5.95 9.81
N ASP A 40 -13.42 5.79 10.11
CA ASP A 40 -14.53 6.55 9.54
C ASP A 40 -14.54 6.51 7.99
N LEU A 41 -14.14 5.37 7.42
CA LEU A 41 -14.21 5.15 5.97
C LEU A 41 -15.64 4.81 5.55
N THR A 42 -16.00 5.20 4.32
CA THR A 42 -17.25 4.75 3.74
C THR A 42 -17.21 3.24 3.46
N ILE A 43 -18.38 2.62 3.39
CA ILE A 43 -18.51 1.19 3.04
C ILE A 43 -17.77 0.88 1.73
N GLU A 44 -17.90 1.75 0.72
CA GLU A 44 -17.23 1.56 -0.57
C GLU A 44 -15.70 1.63 -0.45
N GLN A 45 -15.18 2.49 0.43
CA GLN A 45 -13.75 2.60 0.69
C GLN A 45 -13.23 1.35 1.41
N ALA A 46 -13.97 0.85 2.41
CA ALA A 46 -13.63 -0.36 3.13
C ALA A 46 -13.66 -1.60 2.22
N ASP A 47 -14.71 -1.75 1.40
CA ASP A 47 -14.82 -2.81 0.40
C ASP A 47 -13.66 -2.78 -0.60
N ALA A 48 -13.31 -1.60 -1.10
CA ALA A 48 -12.20 -1.44 -2.03
C ALA A 48 -10.85 -1.78 -1.38
N ALA A 49 -10.64 -1.44 -0.11
CA ALA A 49 -9.43 -1.80 0.62
C ALA A 49 -9.32 -3.32 0.81
N ILE A 50 -10.39 -3.97 1.25
CA ILE A 50 -10.44 -5.45 1.41
C ILE A 50 -10.22 -6.15 0.07
N ALA A 51 -10.80 -5.64 -1.03
CA ALA A 51 -10.58 -6.19 -2.37
C ALA A 51 -9.10 -6.15 -2.81
N MET A 52 -8.29 -5.22 -2.26
CA MET A 52 -6.85 -5.14 -2.53
C MET A 52 -6.02 -6.08 -1.64
N ARG A 53 -6.55 -6.56 -0.50
CA ARG A 53 -5.82 -7.36 0.49
C ARG A 53 -5.06 -8.56 -0.08
N PRO A 54 -5.59 -9.33 -1.06
CA PRO A 54 -4.82 -10.44 -1.66
C PRO A 54 -3.49 -9.99 -2.27
N ARG A 55 -3.41 -8.78 -2.83
CA ARG A 55 -2.16 -8.23 -3.35
C ARG A 55 -1.19 -7.88 -2.24
N PHE A 56 -1.66 -7.22 -1.18
CA PHE A 56 -0.84 -6.87 -0.01
C PHE A 56 -0.26 -8.09 0.73
N ARG A 57 -0.89 -9.26 0.60
CA ARG A 57 -0.36 -10.52 1.15
C ARG A 57 0.69 -11.22 0.28
N CYS A 58 0.69 -10.95 -1.03
CA CYS A 58 1.53 -11.65 -1.99
C CYS A 58 2.68 -10.79 -2.53
N GLU A 59 2.53 -9.47 -2.52
CA GLU A 59 3.47 -8.51 -3.09
C GLU A 59 4.20 -7.75 -1.97
N ILE A 60 5.51 -7.55 -2.13
CA ILE A 60 6.30 -6.72 -1.22
C ILE A 60 6.32 -5.30 -1.79
N PHE A 61 5.40 -4.45 -1.34
CA PHE A 61 5.39 -3.05 -1.76
C PHE A 61 6.47 -2.25 -1.04
N ILE A 62 7.06 -1.29 -1.75
CA ILE A 62 7.82 -0.21 -1.10
C ILE A 62 6.81 0.73 -0.43
N ALA A 63 7.12 1.22 0.77
CA ALA A 63 6.25 2.14 1.51
C ALA A 63 5.81 3.32 0.64
N GLY A 64 4.51 3.61 0.62
CA GLY A 64 3.95 4.67 -0.21
C GLY A 64 3.90 4.36 -1.72
N GLN A 65 4.30 3.16 -2.16
CA GLN A 65 4.34 2.77 -3.57
C GLN A 65 3.27 1.72 -3.94
N SER A 66 2.37 1.40 -3.02
CA SER A 66 1.28 0.43 -3.20
C SER A 66 0.08 1.02 -3.96
N PRO A 67 -0.94 0.19 -4.31
CA PRO A 67 -2.13 0.64 -5.04
C PRO A 67 -2.94 1.74 -4.33
N LEU A 68 -2.75 1.90 -3.02
CA LEU A 68 -3.40 2.95 -2.22
C LEU A 68 -2.95 4.35 -2.64
N TYR A 69 -1.70 4.51 -3.08
CA TYR A 69 -1.11 5.82 -3.38
C TYR A 69 -1.01 6.09 -4.88
N GLN A 70 -0.86 5.05 -5.70
CA GLN A 70 -0.57 5.22 -7.13
C GLN A 70 -1.10 4.09 -8.01
N THR A 71 -1.10 4.32 -9.32
CA THR A 71 -1.59 3.34 -10.31
C THR A 71 -0.48 2.39 -10.74
N ASN A 72 0.67 2.94 -11.12
CA ASN A 72 1.85 2.14 -11.45
C ASN A 72 2.59 1.83 -10.14
N THR A 73 2.31 0.67 -9.57
CA THR A 73 2.87 0.26 -8.28
C THR A 73 4.29 -0.27 -8.43
N VAL A 74 5.08 -0.14 -7.36
CA VAL A 74 6.44 -0.66 -7.31
C VAL A 74 6.55 -1.71 -6.22
N THR A 75 6.96 -2.91 -6.63
CA THR A 75 7.16 -4.06 -5.74
C THR A 75 8.61 -4.49 -5.74
N PHE A 76 9.02 -5.21 -4.71
CA PHE A 76 10.31 -5.87 -4.63
C PHE A 76 10.18 -7.35 -5.03
N ASP A 77 10.95 -7.77 -6.03
CA ASP A 77 11.11 -9.19 -6.36
C ASP A 77 12.27 -9.77 -5.55
N PRO A 78 12.00 -10.65 -4.56
CA PRO A 78 13.04 -11.21 -3.71
C PRO A 78 13.95 -12.20 -4.44
N LEU A 79 13.51 -12.81 -5.53
CA LEU A 79 14.30 -13.77 -6.31
C LEU A 79 15.35 -13.02 -7.13
N GLU A 80 14.90 -12.00 -7.86
CA GLU A 80 15.73 -11.18 -8.73
C GLU A 80 16.47 -10.05 -8.00
N LYS A 81 16.10 -9.82 -6.72
CA LYS A 81 16.64 -8.76 -5.86
C LYS A 81 16.56 -7.37 -6.49
N LYS A 82 15.44 -7.07 -7.14
CA LYS A 82 15.22 -5.82 -7.86
C LYS A 82 13.81 -5.28 -7.63
N LEU A 83 13.66 -3.98 -7.84
CA LEU A 83 12.35 -3.35 -7.92
C LEU A 83 11.71 -3.65 -9.27
N VAL A 84 10.42 -3.91 -9.25
CA VAL A 84 9.61 -4.22 -10.43
C VAL A 84 8.41 -3.28 -10.46
N ALA A 85 8.12 -2.75 -11.64
CA ALA A 85 6.92 -1.96 -11.91
C ALA A 85 6.22 -2.54 -13.14
N ALA A 86 4.90 -2.39 -13.21
CA ALA A 86 4.11 -2.90 -14.33
C ALA A 86 4.42 -2.12 -15.63
N GLU A 87 4.64 -0.82 -15.49
CA GLU A 87 5.09 0.05 -16.57
C GLU A 87 6.46 0.68 -16.25
N PRO A 88 7.26 1.05 -17.27
CA PRO A 88 8.51 1.77 -17.05
C PRO A 88 8.30 3.02 -16.21
N LEU A 89 9.12 3.18 -15.17
CA LEU A 89 9.08 4.35 -14.30
C LEU A 89 9.71 5.56 -15.01
N SER A 90 9.13 6.74 -14.81
CA SER A 90 9.77 7.99 -15.21
C SER A 90 11.00 8.27 -14.35
N PHE A 91 11.89 9.15 -14.82
CA PHE A 91 13.05 9.57 -14.02
C PHE A 91 12.65 10.17 -12.67
N ASP A 92 11.59 10.96 -12.64
CA ASP A 92 11.09 11.58 -11.40
C ASP A 92 10.58 10.54 -10.40
N GLN A 93 9.85 9.52 -10.87
CA GLN A 93 9.39 8.41 -10.03
C GLN A 93 10.57 7.60 -9.48
N ILE A 94 11.59 7.36 -10.30
CA ILE A 94 12.82 6.70 -9.86
C ILE A 94 13.45 7.53 -8.73
N LEU A 95 13.64 8.84 -8.94
CA LEU A 95 14.27 9.72 -7.96
C LEU A 95 13.48 9.75 -6.63
N GLU A 96 12.16 9.78 -6.68
CA GLU A 96 11.29 9.72 -5.50
C GLU A 96 11.51 8.44 -4.69
N ILE A 97 11.49 7.27 -5.35
CA ILE A 97 11.72 5.98 -4.70
C ILE A 97 13.11 5.92 -4.05
N TYR A 98 14.15 6.35 -4.78
CA TYR A 98 15.50 6.38 -4.22
C TYR A 98 15.61 7.29 -3.00
N THR A 99 14.94 8.45 -3.03
CA THR A 99 14.92 9.38 -1.89
C THR A 99 14.25 8.73 -0.68
N MET A 100 13.08 8.10 -0.86
CA MET A 100 12.38 7.38 0.21
C MET A 100 13.23 6.24 0.81
N LEU A 101 13.92 5.48 -0.03
CA LEU A 101 14.79 4.39 0.42
C LEU A 101 16.02 4.88 1.19
N LEU A 102 16.54 6.07 0.85
CA LEU A 102 17.66 6.69 1.56
C LEU A 102 17.24 7.34 2.88
N GLU A 103 16.02 7.86 2.96
CA GLU A 103 15.45 8.48 4.17
C GLU A 103 14.92 7.45 5.18
N SER A 104 14.62 6.23 4.73
CA SER A 104 14.20 5.15 5.62
C SER A 104 15.35 4.73 6.55
N PRO A 105 15.14 4.65 7.88
CA PRO A 105 16.18 4.24 8.81
C PRO A 105 16.69 2.84 8.43
N ARG A 106 18.01 2.73 8.21
CA ARG A 106 18.64 1.43 7.95
C ARG A 106 18.38 0.53 9.16
N ILE A 107 17.54 -0.49 8.98
CA ILE A 107 17.47 -1.61 9.90
C ILE A 107 18.78 -2.37 9.70
N LEU A 108 19.78 -2.08 10.54
CA LEU A 108 21.03 -2.83 10.70
C LEU A 108 20.89 -3.79 11.88
#